data_AF-A0AAV6KHI8-F1
#
_entry.id   AF-A0AAV6KHI8-F1
#
_cell.length_a   1.000
_cell.length_b   1.000
_cell.length_c   1.000
_cell.angle_alpha   90.00
_cell.angle_beta   90.00
_cell.angle_gamma   90.00
#
_symmetry.space_group_name_H-M   'P 1'
#
loop_
_entity.id
_entity.type
_entity.pdbx_description
1 polymer ?
#
loop_
_entity_poly.entity_id
_entity_poly.type
_entity_poly.pdbx_seq_one_letter_code
_entity_poly.pdbx_strand_id
1 'polypeptide(L)'
;MFNFGRYMSATLLRTASEHSSVVAVVGKGHLQGIKKNWKQPVEMKDLLHVDARSRKPAISAGKILTTVGVAVAGVAIVSGIYLSTKK
;
A
#
# COMPACT_ATOMS: atom_id res chain seq x y z
N MET A 1 1.16 -5.54 8.16
CA MET A 1 0.09 -6.23 8.90
C MET A 1 -1.23 -5.57 8.52
N PHE A 2 -2.13 -6.28 7.82
CA PHE A 2 -3.40 -5.73 7.33
C PHE A 2 -4.40 -5.53 8.48
N ASN A 3 -5.06 -4.36 8.54
CA ASN A 3 -5.98 -3.96 9.62
C ASN A 3 -7.42 -4.48 9.44
N PHE A 4 -7.61 -5.75 9.11
CA PHE A 4 -8.93 -6.34 8.80
C PHE A 4 -9.98 -6.13 9.92
N GLY A 5 -9.57 -6.19 11.19
CA GLY A 5 -10.50 -6.05 12.32
C GLY A 5 -11.14 -4.65 12.42
N ARG A 6 -10.41 -3.59 12.04
CA ARG A 6 -10.91 -2.21 12.12
C ARG A 6 -11.88 -1.89 10.98
N TYR A 7 -11.62 -2.43 9.78
CA TYR A 7 -12.51 -2.32 8.64
C TYR A 7 -13.85 -3.04 8.88
N MET A 8 -13.81 -4.31 9.31
CA MET A 8 -15.04 -5.08 9.59
C MET A 8 -15.88 -4.42 10.70
N SER A 9 -15.24 -3.87 11.73
CA SER A 9 -15.95 -3.18 12.82
C SER A 9 -16.62 -1.89 12.35
N ALA A 10 -15.99 -1.10 11.47
CA ALA A 10 -16.57 0.13 10.93
C ALA A 10 -17.80 -0.14 10.05
N THR A 11 -17.75 -1.18 9.20
CA THR A 11 -18.89 -1.60 8.38
C THR A 11 -20.06 -2.05 9.26
N LEU A 12 -19.80 -2.90 10.26
CA LEU A 12 -20.83 -3.35 11.19
C LEU A 12 -21.45 -2.20 11.99
N LEU A 13 -20.64 -1.24 12.44
CA LEU A 13 -21.12 -0.09 13.19
C LEU A 13 -22.02 0.81 12.32
N ARG A 14 -21.67 1.01 11.05
CA ARG A 14 -22.52 1.74 10.10
C ARG A 14 -23.86 1.06 9.89
N THR A 15 -23.85 -0.24 9.58
CA THR A 15 -25.07 -1.02 9.37
C THR A 15 -25.94 -1.06 10.64
N ALA A 16 -25.33 -1.18 11.83
CA ALA A 16 -26.05 -1.15 13.10
C ALA A 16 -26.57 0.24 13.50
N SER A 17 -26.05 1.31 12.90
CA SER A 17 -26.58 2.67 13.09
C SER A 17 -27.82 2.91 12.24
N GLU A 18 -27.96 2.21 11.12
CA GLU A 18 -29.07 2.33 10.17
C GLU A 18 -30.21 1.33 10.48
N HIS A 19 -29.93 0.26 11.23
CA HIS A 19 -30.88 -0.80 11.56
C HIS A 19 -30.96 -1.06 13.07
N SER A 20 -32.15 -1.39 13.58
CA SER A 20 -32.37 -1.64 15.01
C SER A 20 -31.64 -2.87 15.56
N SER A 21 -31.23 -3.81 14.70
CA SER A 21 -30.47 -5.01 15.10
C SER A 21 -29.72 -5.59 13.90
N VAL A 22 -28.49 -6.05 14.12
CA VAL A 22 -27.63 -6.65 13.10
C VAL A 22 -26.96 -7.89 13.67
N VAL A 23 -26.99 -9.00 12.93
CA VAL A 23 -26.30 -10.24 13.27
C VAL A 23 -25.22 -10.50 12.23
N ALA A 24 -23.99 -10.72 12.68
CA ALA A 24 -22.84 -10.99 11.81
C ALA A 24 -22.27 -12.38 12.09
N VAL A 25 -22.14 -13.19 11.04
CA VAL A 25 -21.46 -14.50 11.11
C VAL A 25 -19.98 -14.28 10.85
N VAL A 26 -19.15 -14.52 11.87
CA VAL A 26 -17.70 -14.32 11.79
C VAL A 26 -16.93 -15.54 12.27
N GLY A 27 -15.81 -15.84 11.60
CA GLY A 27 -14.91 -16.90 12.04
C GLY A 27 -14.29 -16.58 13.41
N LYS A 28 -14.04 -17.62 14.22
CA LYS A 28 -13.54 -17.51 15.61
C LYS A 28 -12.31 -16.59 15.76
N GLY A 29 -11.41 -16.60 14.77
CA GLY A 29 -10.19 -15.76 14.77
C GLY A 29 -10.43 -14.25 14.67
N HIS A 30 -11.59 -13.82 14.18
CA HIS A 30 -11.91 -12.39 13.98
C HIS A 30 -12.71 -11.77 15.14
N LEU A 31 -13.32 -12.60 15.99
CA LEU A 31 -14.19 -12.16 17.09
C LEU A 31 -13.47 -11.19 18.05
N GLN A 32 -12.22 -11.52 18.41
CA GLN A 32 -11.44 -10.71 19.34
C GLN A 32 -11.08 -9.34 18.76
N GLY A 33 -10.77 -9.28 17.46
CA GLY A 33 -10.48 -8.04 16.75
C GLY A 33 -11.70 -7.12 16.66
N ILE A 34 -12.87 -7.70 16.39
CA ILE A 34 -14.13 -6.94 16.33
C ILE A 34 -14.52 -6.42 17.70
N LYS A 35 -14.46 -7.25 18.74
CA LYS A 35 -14.77 -6.83 20.12
C LYS A 35 -13.84 -5.71 20.60
N LYS A 36 -12.54 -5.77 20.28
CA LYS A 36 -11.56 -4.75 20.67
C LYS A 36 -11.80 -3.39 19.99
N ASN A 37 -12.28 -3.39 18.75
CA ASN A 37 -12.51 -2.16 17.97
C ASN A 37 -13.99 -1.71 17.97
N TRP A 38 -14.86 -2.40 18.70
CA TRP A 38 -16.29 -2.08 18.75
C TRP A 38 -16.54 -0.71 19.36
N LYS A 39 -17.34 0.13 18.69
CA LYS A 39 -17.67 1.52 19.08
C LYS A 39 -16.46 2.46 19.25
N GLN A 40 -15.25 2.06 18.86
CA GLN A 40 -14.14 3.01 18.82
C GLN A 40 -14.36 4.01 17.68
N PRO A 41 -13.99 5.29 17.85
CA PRO A 41 -14.01 6.26 16.76
C PRO A 41 -13.03 5.79 15.68
N VAL A 42 -13.57 5.26 14.59
CA VAL A 42 -12.79 4.87 13.41
C VAL A 42 -12.81 6.04 12.44
N GLU A 43 -11.75 6.85 12.45
CA GLU A 43 -11.46 7.80 11.38
C GLU A 43 -11.41 7.04 10.04
N MET A 44 -12.47 7.17 9.22
CA MET A 44 -12.54 6.51 7.91
C MET A 44 -11.39 6.95 6.99
N LYS A 45 -10.87 8.16 7.23
CA LYS A 45 -9.70 8.73 6.56
C LYS A 45 -8.46 7.86 6.73
N ASP A 46 -8.25 7.28 7.92
CA ASP A 46 -7.12 6.41 8.24
C ASP A 46 -7.27 5.00 7.63
N LEU A 47 -8.51 4.50 7.51
CA LEU A 47 -8.78 3.20 6.88
C LEU A 47 -8.55 3.26 5.36
N LEU A 48 -9.05 4.30 4.70
CA LEU A 48 -8.86 4.51 3.26
C LEU A 48 -7.41 4.88 2.93
N HIS A 49 -6.67 5.48 3.88
CA HIS A 49 -5.24 5.75 3.71
C HIS A 49 -4.37 4.48 3.69
N VAL A 50 -4.85 3.35 4.24
CA VAL A 50 -4.10 2.09 4.26
C VAL A 50 -3.95 1.50 2.86
N ASP A 51 -4.99 1.58 2.02
CA ASP A 51 -4.91 1.14 0.62
C ASP A 51 -4.06 2.11 -0.24
N ALA A 52 -4.00 3.39 0.14
CA ALA A 52 -3.12 4.37 -0.50
C ALA A 52 -1.64 4.21 -0.09
N ARG A 53 -1.36 3.76 1.14
CA ARG A 53 0.02 3.58 1.64
C ARG A 53 0.67 2.27 1.16
N SER A 54 -0.11 1.33 0.65
CA SER A 54 0.37 0.09 -0.01
C SER A 54 0.57 0.24 -1.53
N ARG A 55 0.71 1.46 -2.04
CA ARG A 55 1.42 1.70 -3.30
C ARG A 55 2.55 2.67 -3.04
N LYS A 56 3.60 2.18 -2.38
CA LYS A 56 4.92 2.77 -2.59
C LYS A 56 5.51 2.10 -3.81
N PRO A 57 5.54 2.73 -5.00
CA PRO A 57 6.68 2.50 -5.86
C PRO A 57 7.85 3.14 -5.09
N ALA A 58 8.48 2.38 -4.20
CA ALA A 58 9.72 2.78 -3.56
C ALA A 58 10.84 2.69 -4.61
N ILE A 59 10.69 3.42 -5.71
CA ILE A 59 11.80 3.71 -6.59
C ILE A 59 12.58 4.79 -5.85
N SER A 60 13.49 4.33 -5.00
CA SER A 60 14.44 5.18 -4.30
C SER A 60 15.13 6.08 -5.33
N ALA A 61 15.32 7.36 -5.02
CA ALA A 61 16.05 8.30 -5.88
C ALA A 61 17.42 7.72 -6.30
N GLY A 62 18.05 6.94 -5.41
CA GLY A 62 19.29 6.21 -5.72
C GLY A 62 19.12 5.19 -6.85
N LYS A 63 17.97 4.51 -6.94
CA LYS A 63 17.68 3.55 -8.02
C LYS A 63 17.42 4.23 -9.36
N ILE A 64 16.91 5.46 -9.35
CA ILE A 64 16.76 6.28 -10.56
C ILE A 64 18.14 6.77 -11.03
N LEU A 65 18.96 7.31 -10.13
CA LEU A 65 20.32 7.79 -10.41
C LEU A 65 21.21 6.68 -10.97
N THR A 66 21.15 5.47 -10.42
CA THR A 66 21.97 4.35 -10.94
C THR A 66 21.53 3.93 -12.34
N THR A 67 20.22 3.88 -12.63
CA THR A 67 19.75 3.52 -13.98
C THR A 67 20.18 4.54 -15.04
N VAL A 68 20.12 5.85 -14.73
CA VAL A 68 20.58 6.90 -15.65
C VAL A 68 22.09 6.82 -15.83
N GLY A 69 22.86 6.63 -14.75
CA GLY A 69 24.32 6.51 -14.82
C GLY A 69 24.80 5.34 -15.68
N VAL A 70 24.17 4.17 -15.57
CA VAL A 70 24.52 2.98 -16.37
C VAL A 70 24.24 3.21 -17.86
N ALA A 71 23.10 3.82 -18.20
CA ALA A 71 22.75 4.10 -19.59
C ALA A 71 23.77 5.05 -20.26
N VAL A 72 24.17 6.12 -19.57
CA VAL A 72 25.14 7.09 -20.09
C VAL A 72 26.52 6.45 -20.29
N ALA A 73 27.00 5.64 -19.33
CA ALA A 73 28.27 4.95 -19.45
C ALA A 73 28.29 3.96 -20.63
N GLY A 74 27.21 3.20 -20.83
CA GLY A 74 27.08 2.28 -21.96
C GLY A 74 27.17 2.98 -23.31
N VAL A 75 26.45 4.10 -23.49
CA VAL A 75 26.48 4.88 -24.72
C VAL A 75 27.87 5.48 -24.99
N ALA A 76 28.55 5.98 -23.96
CA ALA A 76 29.88 6.55 -24.11
C ALA A 76 30.92 5.51 -24.57
N ILE A 77 30.88 4.29 -24.02
CA ILE A 77 31.80 3.22 -24.41
C ILE A 77 31.57 2.79 -25.87
N VAL A 78 30.32 2.55 -26.26
CA VAL A 78 29.98 2.16 -27.64
C VAL A 78 30.37 3.25 -28.62
N SER A 79 30.07 4.51 -28.31
CA SER A 79 30.43 5.65 -29.14
C SER A 79 31.94 5.82 -29.26
N GLY A 80 32.69 5.66 -28.17
CA GLY A 80 34.15 5.69 -28.16
C GLY A 80 34.75 4.61 -29.06
N ILE A 81 34.29 3.37 -28.94
CA ILE A 81 34.76 2.26 -29.79
C ILE A 81 34.43 2.56 -31.27
N TYR A 82 33.20 2.98 -31.57
CA TYR A 82 32.79 3.28 -32.94
C TYR A 82 33.62 4.41 -33.56
N LEU A 83 33.86 5.50 -32.84
CA LEU A 83 34.68 6.62 -33.31
C LEU A 83 36.16 6.24 -33.46
N SER A 84 36.68 5.37 -32.60
CA SER A 84 38.05 4.87 -32.71
C SER A 84 38.24 3.89 -33.88
N THR A 85 37.23 3.08 -34.23
CA THR A 85 37.27 2.15 -35.38
C THR A 85 36.99 2.85 -36.72
N LYS A 86 36.35 4.03 -36.70
CA LYS A 86 36.07 4.84 -37.90
C LYS A 86 37.20 5.80 -38.29
N LYS A 87 38.35 5.74 -37.59
CA LYS A 87 39.63 6.31 -38.01
C LYS A 87 40.43 5.28 -38.77
#